data_AF-A0A4P9A233-F1
#
_entry.id   AF-A0A4P9A233-F1
#
_cell.length_a   1.000
_cell.length_b   1.000
_cell.length_c   1.000
_cell.angle_alpha   90.00
_cell.angle_beta   90.00
_cell.angle_gamma   90.00
#
_symmetry.space_group_name_H-M   'P 1'
#
loop_
_entity.id
_entity.type
_entity.pdbx_description
1 polymer ?
#
loop_
_entity_poly.entity_id
_entity_poly.type
_entity_poly.pdbx_seq_one_letter_code
_entity_poly.pdbx_strand_id
1 'polypeptide(L)'
;MMNSNNPNSEMVLYVGDDGKPQIQARLQDENMWLTQVQLAQVFQTTRQNIGQHIKNIYEEKALVPSATIKKFFIVQTKGDREVSRNIEHYSLDTLIELGYRVKSNIATNFRIWAICEGEG
;
A
#
# COMPACT_ATOMS: atom_id res chain seq x y z
N MET A 1 -4.09 6.57 22.82
CA MET A 1 -5.23 7.12 22.07
C MET A 1 -5.16 6.55 20.67
N MET A 2 -6.06 5.62 20.33
CA MET A 2 -6.23 5.11 18.97
C MET A 2 -7.23 6.04 18.29
N ASN A 3 -6.77 6.87 17.33
CA ASN A 3 -7.67 7.69 16.53
C ASN A 3 -8.54 6.76 15.66
N SER A 4 -9.77 6.58 16.13
CA SER A 4 -10.86 5.91 15.42
C SER A 4 -11.71 6.98 14.73
N ASN A 5 -12.40 6.76 13.63
CA ASN A 5 -12.36 5.73 12.61
C ASN A 5 -13.34 6.25 11.56
N ASN A 6 -12.97 6.18 10.29
CA ASN A 6 -14.01 5.99 9.28
C ASN A 6 -14.57 4.59 9.55
N PRO A 7 -15.85 4.41 9.90
CA PRO A 7 -16.39 3.16 10.46
C PRO A 7 -16.27 1.92 9.54
N ASN A 8 -15.88 2.10 8.27
CA ASN A 8 -15.68 1.03 7.29
C ASN A 8 -14.21 0.81 6.86
N SER A 9 -13.23 1.29 7.63
CA SER A 9 -11.82 1.10 7.30
C SER A 9 -11.11 0.31 8.37
N GLU A 10 -10.82 -0.95 8.06
CA GLU A 10 -10.03 -1.84 8.89
C GLU A 10 -8.54 -1.68 8.54
N MET A 11 -7.67 -2.01 9.48
CA MET A 11 -6.22 -1.94 9.27
C MET A 11 -5.61 -3.30 9.59
N VAL A 12 -4.87 -3.86 8.66
CA VAL A 12 -4.14 -5.13 8.82
C VAL A 12 -2.64 -4.88 8.87
N LEU A 13 -1.92 -5.71 9.63
CA LEU A 13 -0.49 -5.58 9.81
C LEU A 13 0.24 -6.70 9.06
N TYR A 14 1.13 -6.34 8.16
CA TYR A 14 2.09 -7.29 7.59
C TYR A 14 3.36 -7.31 8.44
N VAL A 15 3.67 -8.51 8.93
CA VAL A 15 4.85 -8.82 9.71
C VAL A 15 5.80 -9.60 8.81
N GLY A 16 7.04 -9.12 8.69
CA GLY A 16 8.06 -9.80 7.89
C GLY A 16 8.55 -11.08 8.57
N ASP A 17 9.34 -11.87 7.84
CA ASP A 17 9.92 -13.13 8.34
C ASP A 17 10.80 -12.93 9.60
N ASP A 18 11.28 -11.71 9.86
CA ASP A 18 12.04 -11.34 11.05
C ASP A 18 11.16 -11.10 12.30
N GLY A 19 9.84 -11.29 12.17
CA GLY A 19 8.86 -11.08 13.22
C GLY A 19 8.58 -9.61 13.51
N LYS A 20 9.12 -8.67 12.73
CA LYS A 20 8.93 -7.23 12.95
C LYS A 20 7.79 -6.70 12.07
N PRO A 21 6.94 -5.82 12.62
CA PRO A 21 5.96 -5.07 11.84
C PRO A 21 6.65 -4.30 10.71
N GLN A 22 6.32 -4.63 9.46
CA GLN A 22 6.90 -3.94 8.30
C GLN A 22 6.00 -2.80 7.84
N ILE A 23 4.68 -3.02 7.83
CA ILE A 23 3.70 -2.08 7.27
C ILE A 23 2.30 -2.36 7.79
N GLN A 24 1.51 -1.30 7.93
CA GLN A 24 0.08 -1.36 8.23
C GLN A 24 -0.72 -1.03 6.97
N ALA A 25 -1.42 -2.01 6.41
CA ALA A 25 -2.27 -1.81 5.25
C ALA A 25 -3.68 -1.43 5.66
N ARG A 26 -4.33 -0.62 4.82
CA ARG A 26 -5.72 -0.24 5.00
C ARG A 26 -6.61 -1.19 4.20
N LEU A 27 -7.56 -1.84 4.83
CA LEU A 27 -8.65 -2.54 4.17
C LEU A 27 -9.85 -1.60 4.06
N GLN A 28 -10.37 -1.46 2.85
CA GLN A 28 -11.61 -0.75 2.59
C GLN A 28 -12.22 -1.20 1.26
N ASP A 29 -13.53 -1.39 1.25
CA ASP A 29 -14.31 -1.80 0.07
C ASP A 29 -13.78 -3.12 -0.52
N GLU A 30 -13.54 -4.12 0.35
CA GLU A 30 -13.01 -5.46 -0.02
C GLU A 30 -11.69 -5.38 -0.78
N ASN A 31 -10.89 -4.36 -0.51
CA ASN A 31 -9.61 -4.15 -1.18
C ASN A 31 -8.57 -3.62 -0.18
N MET A 32 -7.31 -3.94 -0.48
CA MET A 32 -6.16 -3.52 0.28
C MET A 32 -5.50 -2.30 -0.36
N TRP A 33 -5.22 -1.30 0.47
CA TRP A 33 -4.68 -0.01 0.05
C TRP A 33 -3.37 0.29 0.77
N LEU A 34 -2.31 0.51 0.00
CA LEU A 34 -1.00 0.95 0.51
C LEU A 34 -0.51 2.22 -0.18
N THR A 35 0.21 3.05 0.56
CA THR A 35 0.90 4.21 0.00
C THR A 35 2.17 3.79 -0.75
N GLN A 36 2.63 4.65 -1.67
CA GLN A 36 3.90 4.47 -2.37
C GLN A 36 5.11 4.28 -1.43
N VAL A 37 5.09 4.92 -0.26
CA VAL A 37 6.15 4.82 0.74
C VAL A 37 6.14 3.44 1.40
N GLN A 38 4.97 2.91 1.73
CA GLN A 38 4.83 1.57 2.30
C GLN A 38 5.26 0.49 1.32
N LEU A 39 4.90 0.63 0.04
CA LEU A 39 5.38 -0.26 -1.02
C LEU A 39 6.90 -0.25 -1.12
N ALA A 40 7.53 0.93 -1.03
CA ALA A 40 8.98 1.05 -1.05
C ALA A 40 9.63 0.34 0.15
N GLN A 41 9.01 0.41 1.33
CA GLN A 41 9.47 -0.29 2.53
C GLN A 41 9.40 -1.82 2.37
N VAL A 42 8.24 -2.34 1.95
CA VAL A 42 8.02 -3.78 1.70
C VAL A 42 9.03 -4.32 0.71
N PHE A 43 9.15 -3.67 -0.44
CA PHE A 43 10.01 -4.14 -1.52
C PHE A 43 11.48 -3.73 -1.33
N GLN A 44 11.82 -3.15 -0.18
CA GLN A 44 13.18 -2.69 0.18
C GLN A 44 13.84 -1.88 -0.95
N THR A 45 13.09 -0.95 -1.53
CA THR A 45 13.50 -0.13 -2.66
C THR A 45 13.17 1.34 -2.40
N THR A 46 13.46 2.22 -3.37
CA THR A 46 13.17 3.64 -3.22
C THR A 46 11.75 3.96 -3.66
N ARG A 47 11.13 4.98 -3.06
CA ARG A 47 9.84 5.51 -3.49
C ARG A 47 9.85 5.89 -4.98
N GLN A 48 10.96 6.44 -5.47
CA GLN A 48 11.13 6.80 -6.88
C GLN A 48 11.07 5.57 -7.79
N ASN A 49 11.74 4.47 -7.40
CA ASN A 49 11.71 3.24 -8.17
C ASN A 49 10.30 2.62 -8.23
N ILE A 50 9.57 2.62 -7.10
CA ILE A 50 8.15 2.23 -7.09
C ILE A 50 7.33 3.10 -8.05
N GLY A 51 7.54 4.43 -8.03
CA GLY A 51 6.85 5.34 -8.95
C GLY A 51 7.11 5.04 -10.41
N GLN A 52 8.35 4.69 -10.76
CA GLN A 52 8.71 4.30 -12.11
C GLN A 52 8.00 3.01 -12.53
N HIS A 53 7.98 1.98 -11.68
CA HIS A 53 7.27 0.74 -12.00
C HIS A 53 5.75 0.95 -12.16
N ILE A 54 5.13 1.75 -11.29
CA ILE A 54 3.70 2.11 -11.40
C ILE A 54 3.42 2.84 -12.72
N LYS A 55 4.29 3.79 -13.11
CA LYS A 55 4.18 4.48 -14.39
C LYS A 55 4.22 3.49 -15.56
N ASN A 56 5.17 2.56 -15.55
CA ASN A 56 5.31 1.55 -16.60
C ASN A 56 4.08 0.62 -16.66
N ILE A 57 3.54 0.19 -15.51
CA ILE A 57 2.31 -0.63 -15.44
C ILE A 57 1.15 0.04 -16.18
N TYR A 58 0.98 1.35 -16.02
CA TYR A 58 -0.07 2.11 -16.71
C TYR A 58 0.24 2.38 -18.19
N GLU A 59 1.50 2.64 -18.54
CA GLU A 59 1.94 2.79 -19.94
C GLU A 59 1.73 1.50 -20.74
N GLU A 60 1.99 0.35 -20.11
CA GLU A 60 1.74 -0.99 -20.66
C GLU A 60 0.25 -1.36 -20.68
N LYS A 61 -0.64 -0.50 -20.13
CA LYS A 61 -2.08 -0.73 -19.99
C LYS A 61 -2.44 -2.01 -19.22
N ALA A 62 -1.54 -2.50 -18.37
CA ALA A 62 -1.80 -3.66 -17.53
C ALA A 62 -2.88 -3.35 -16.47
N LEU A 63 -2.90 -2.10 -15.97
CA LEU A 63 -3.91 -1.60 -15.04
C LEU A 63 -4.43 -0.22 -15.47
N VAL A 64 -5.56 0.18 -14.90
CA VAL A 64 -6.18 1.49 -15.15
C VAL A 64 -6.13 2.33 -13.86
N PRO A 65 -5.48 3.52 -13.86
CA PRO A 65 -5.30 4.33 -12.66
C PRO A 65 -6.58 4.66 -11.89
N SER A 66 -7.70 4.87 -12.59
CA SER A 66 -8.99 5.19 -11.96
C SER A 66 -9.59 4.05 -11.15
N ALA A 67 -9.19 2.80 -11.43
CA ALA A 67 -9.62 1.62 -10.68
C ALA A 67 -8.64 1.24 -9.57
N THR A 68 -7.36 1.65 -9.69
CA THR A 68 -6.28 1.17 -8.83
C THR A 68 -5.68 2.21 -7.91
N ILE A 69 -6.10 3.48 -8.02
CA ILE A 69 -5.65 4.57 -7.15
C ILE A 69 -6.82 5.17 -6.39
N LYS A 70 -6.68 5.29 -5.07
CA LYS A 70 -7.61 5.98 -4.20
C LYS A 70 -6.89 7.04 -3.37
N LYS A 71 -7.48 8.23 -3.28
CA LYS A 71 -6.94 9.33 -2.45
C LYS A 71 -7.62 9.30 -1.10
N PHE A 72 -6.81 9.18 -0.05
CA PHE A 72 -7.27 9.24 1.32
C PHE A 72 -6.89 10.56 1.95
N PHE A 73 -7.86 11.23 2.56
CA PHE A 73 -7.63 12.44 3.34
C PHE A 73 -7.02 12.04 4.69
N ILE A 74 -5.81 12.53 4.95
CA ILE A 74 -5.06 12.19 6.16
C ILE A 74 -4.72 13.50 6.87
N VAL A 75 -5.11 13.59 8.14
CA VAL A 75 -4.70 14.65 9.06
C VAL A 75 -3.57 14.10 9.94
N GLN A 76 -2.45 14.82 9.98
CA GLN A 76 -1.31 14.50 10.84
C GLN A 76 -0.99 15.72 11.69
N THR A 77 -0.87 15.52 13.01
CA THR A 77 -0.38 16.56 13.91
C THR A 77 1.14 16.59 13.85
N LYS A 78 1.72 17.71 13.42
CA LYS A 78 3.16 17.97 13.42
C LYS A 78 3.46 19.12 14.39
N GLY A 79 3.99 18.78 15.57
CA GLY A 79 4.15 19.76 16.66
C GLY A 79 2.78 20.31 17.06
N ASP A 80 2.64 21.63 17.07
CA ASP A 80 1.38 22.31 17.42
C ASP A 80 0.43 22.53 16.22
N ARG A 81 0.77 22.02 15.03
CA ARG A 81 -0.02 22.26 13.80
C ARG A 81 -0.60 20.98 13.24
N GLU A 82 -1.86 21.03 12.85
CA GLU A 82 -2.48 19.99 12.04
C GLU A 82 -2.15 20.21 10.56
N VAL A 83 -1.70 19.15 9.90
CA VAL A 83 -1.41 19.14 8.48
C VAL A 83 -2.30 18.10 7.82
N SER A 84 -3.23 18.58 6.99
CA SER A 84 -4.09 17.72 6.18
C SER A 84 -3.55 17.58 4.76
N ARG A 85 -3.55 16.37 4.21
CA ARG A 85 -3.20 16.10 2.81
C ARG A 85 -3.97 14.90 2.25
N ASN A 86 -4.23 14.94 0.95
CA ASN A 86 -4.66 13.76 0.21
C ASN A 86 -3.43 12.93 -0.16
N ILE A 87 -3.41 11.67 0.25
CA ILE A 87 -2.34 10.74 -0.09
C ILE A 87 -2.91 9.65 -0.98
N GLU A 88 -2.22 9.41 -2.10
CA GLU A 88 -2.53 8.33 -3.01
C GLU A 88 -2.16 6.98 -2.39
N HIS A 89 -3.12 6.07 -2.43
CA HIS A 89 -2.96 4.67 -2.09
C HIS A 89 -3.27 3.83 -3.32
N TYR A 90 -2.60 2.70 -3.41
CA TYR A 90 -2.63 1.78 -4.53
C TYR A 90 -3.32 0.48 -4.10
N SER A 91 -4.16 -0.05 -4.98
CA SER A 91 -4.98 -1.25 -4.75
C SER A 91 -4.17 -2.54 -4.75
N LEU A 92 -4.77 -3.62 -4.26
CA LEU A 92 -4.19 -4.98 -4.26
C LEU A 92 -3.63 -5.39 -5.64
N ASP A 93 -4.32 -5.07 -6.73
CA ASP A 93 -3.84 -5.37 -8.09
C ASP A 93 -2.48 -4.70 -8.37
N THR A 94 -2.31 -3.45 -7.93
CA THR A 94 -1.03 -2.74 -8.08
C THR A 94 0.06 -3.38 -7.23
N LEU A 95 -0.27 -3.83 -6.02
CA LEU A 95 0.66 -4.55 -5.14
C LEU A 95 1.14 -5.85 -5.79
N ILE A 96 0.23 -6.61 -6.39
CA ILE A 96 0.52 -7.87 -7.07
C ILE A 96 1.41 -7.64 -8.30
N GLU A 97 1.05 -6.69 -9.16
CA GLU A 97 1.83 -6.32 -10.35
C GLU A 97 3.24 -5.86 -10.00
N LEU A 98 3.38 -5.03 -8.95
CA LEU A 98 4.69 -4.61 -8.46
C LEU A 98 5.51 -5.78 -7.94
N GLY A 99 4.91 -6.69 -7.19
CA GLY A 99 5.62 -7.85 -6.65
C GLY A 99 6.03 -8.87 -7.72
N TYR A 100 5.40 -8.88 -8.91
CA TYR A 100 5.93 -9.62 -10.06
C TYR A 100 7.17 -8.97 -10.69
N ARG A 101 7.28 -7.63 -10.60
CA ARG A 101 8.39 -6.86 -11.19
C ARG A 101 9.60 -6.80 -10.26
N VAL A 102 9.40 -6.92 -8.94
CA VAL A 102 10.45 -6.98 -7.93
C VAL A 102 10.80 -8.43 -7.61
N LYS A 103 11.92 -8.93 -8.12
CA LYS A 103 12.38 -10.30 -7.86
C LYS A 103 13.04 -10.42 -6.48
N SER A 104 12.27 -10.74 -5.45
CA SER A 104 12.80 -11.09 -4.12
C SER A 104 11.89 -12.05 -3.35
N ASN A 105 12.46 -12.76 -2.38
CA ASN A 105 11.69 -13.61 -1.46
C ASN A 105 10.66 -12.78 -0.68
N ILE A 106 11.03 -11.55 -0.29
CA ILE A 106 10.16 -10.62 0.43
C ILE A 106 8.96 -10.23 -0.44
N ALA A 107 9.16 -9.95 -1.73
CA ALA A 107 8.08 -9.65 -2.65
C ALA A 107 7.12 -10.85 -2.82
N THR A 108 7.66 -12.07 -2.79
CA THR A 108 6.86 -13.30 -2.87
C THR A 108 6.00 -13.49 -1.62
N ASN A 109 6.60 -13.41 -0.43
CA ASN A 109 5.89 -13.57 0.84
C ASN A 109 4.82 -12.48 1.02
N PHE A 110 5.17 -11.24 0.68
CA PHE A 110 4.22 -10.13 0.73
C PHE A 110 3.03 -10.35 -0.20
N ARG A 111 3.23 -10.88 -1.40
CA ARG A 111 2.13 -11.18 -2.32
C ARG A 111 1.21 -12.28 -1.80
N ILE A 112 1.77 -13.36 -1.24
CA ILE A 112 0.97 -14.43 -0.64
C ILE A 112 0.09 -13.85 0.48
N TRP A 113 0.71 -13.09 1.39
CA TRP A 113 -0.01 -12.41 2.46
C TRP A 113 -1.10 -11.46 1.93
N ALA A 114 -0.78 -10.61 0.96
CA ALA A 114 -1.71 -9.62 0.43
C ALA A 114 -2.93 -10.25 -0.25
N ILE A 115 -2.75 -11.40 -0.92
CA ILE A 115 -3.86 -12.16 -1.51
C ILE A 115 -4.71 -12.80 -0.39
N CYS A 116 -4.09 -13.42 0.60
CA CYS A 116 -4.82 -14.07 1.70
C CYS A 116 -5.65 -13.08 2.55
N GLU A 117 -5.13 -11.88 2.81
CA GLU A 117 -5.81 -10.87 3.63
C GLU A 117 -6.66 -9.89 2.80
N GLY A 118 -6.40 -9.78 1.50
CA GLY A 118 -7.07 -8.82 0.61
C GLY A 118 -8.37 -9.34 0.01
N GLU A 119 -8.60 -10.66 0.02
CA GLU A 119 -9.83 -11.31 -0.46
C GLU A 119 -10.80 -11.70 0.68
N GLY A 120 -10.50 -11.27 1.92
CA GLY A 120 -11.24 -11.61 3.14
C GLY A 120 -12.34 -10.65 3.54
#